data_AF-A0A940P6R1-F1
#
_entry.id   AF-A0A940P6R1-F1
#
_cell.length_a   1.000
_cell.length_b   1.000
_cell.length_c   1.000
_cell.angle_alpha   90.00
_cell.angle_beta   90.00
_cell.angle_gamma   90.00
#
_symmetry.space_group_name_H-M   'P 1'
#
loop_
_entity.id
_entity.type
_entity.pdbx_description
1 polymer ?
#
loop_
_entity_poly.entity_id
_entity_poly.type
_entity_poly.pdbx_seq_one_letter_code
_entity_poly.pdbx_strand_id
1 'polypeptide(L)'
;MANTSYLTPLGGYSDAGAIMLRNMAANAELLTEFLRFQGRVFKHPASVALEFFTQKPDATFIATAAQWEKAGFTVTAGSDAIKFFDEHGKTIEMYDFSQCEEEAPPLIWAVTNQNLAAVKDGMGIPADSRLLDGLVSKSVDSELIVNAMRMLNVPPQNHAAFQRSMVSSVAQIIAGRLSVNGGNFRLQT
;
A
#
# COMPACT_ATOMS: atom_id res chain seq x y z
N MET A 1 10.71 14.16 -30.69
CA MET A 1 10.60 12.70 -30.56
C MET A 1 10.13 12.42 -29.14
N ALA A 2 8.95 11.82 -28.96
CA ALA A 2 8.41 11.55 -27.63
C ALA A 2 9.23 10.44 -26.96
N ASN A 3 9.67 10.68 -25.73
CA ASN A 3 10.45 9.74 -24.94
C ASN A 3 9.55 8.57 -24.51
N THR A 4 9.73 7.40 -25.11
CA THR A 4 8.87 6.21 -24.97
C THR A 4 9.23 5.31 -23.78
N SER A 5 10.03 5.81 -22.83
CA SER A 5 10.48 5.10 -21.61
C SER A 5 9.38 4.83 -20.55
N TYR A 6 8.11 5.00 -20.93
CA TYR A 6 6.94 4.83 -20.06
C TYR A 6 5.89 3.86 -20.64
N LEU A 7 6.27 3.01 -21.61
CA LEU A 7 5.35 2.03 -22.19
C LEU A 7 5.25 0.79 -21.29
N THR A 8 4.12 0.62 -20.60
CA THR A 8 3.86 -0.55 -19.74
C THR A 8 2.80 -1.48 -20.37
N PRO A 9 3.12 -2.75 -20.68
CA PRO A 9 2.13 -3.75 -21.10
C PRO A 9 1.27 -4.27 -19.93
N LEU A 10 0.12 -4.88 -20.25
CA LEU A 10 -0.75 -5.60 -19.30
C LEU A 10 0.06 -6.55 -18.39
N GLY A 11 -0.01 -6.32 -17.07
CA GLY A 11 0.74 -7.07 -16.05
C GLY A 11 2.15 -6.53 -15.73
N GLY A 12 2.53 -5.38 -16.30
CA GLY A 12 3.83 -4.74 -16.06
C GLY A 12 3.80 -3.56 -15.07
N TYR A 13 4.98 -3.00 -14.89
CA TYR A 13 5.28 -1.71 -14.25
C TYR A 13 6.22 -0.93 -15.19
N SER A 14 6.35 0.38 -15.02
CA SER A 14 7.24 1.22 -15.83
C SER A 14 8.71 0.82 -15.67
N ASP A 15 9.60 1.31 -16.54
CA ASP A 15 11.05 1.13 -16.36
C ASP A 15 11.51 1.67 -14.98
N ALA A 16 10.91 2.77 -14.54
CA ALA A 16 11.14 3.33 -13.21
C ALA A 16 10.63 2.39 -12.10
N GLY A 17 9.43 1.82 -12.25
CA GLY A 17 8.90 0.78 -11.35
C GLY A 17 9.79 -0.46 -11.31
N ALA A 18 10.39 -0.85 -12.44
CA ALA A 18 11.32 -1.97 -12.52
C ALA A 18 12.61 -1.71 -11.74
N ILE A 19 13.16 -0.50 -11.88
CA ILE A 19 14.31 -0.05 -11.11
C ILE A 19 13.97 -0.02 -9.61
N MET A 20 12.78 0.50 -9.25
CA MET A 20 12.32 0.55 -7.86
C MET A 20 12.22 -0.85 -7.25
N LEU A 21 11.68 -1.85 -7.96
CA LEU A 21 11.64 -3.24 -7.51
C LEU A 21 13.02 -3.83 -7.26
N ARG A 22 14.00 -3.56 -8.14
CA ARG A 22 15.39 -4.00 -7.95
C ARG A 22 16.02 -3.34 -6.73
N ASN A 23 15.75 -2.05 -6.52
CA ASN A 23 16.23 -1.32 -5.34
C ASN A 23 15.66 -1.93 -4.05
N MET A 24 14.35 -2.23 -4.02
CA MET A 24 13.71 -2.89 -2.89
C MET A 24 14.24 -4.30 -2.63
N ALA A 25 14.56 -5.05 -3.68
CA ALA A 25 15.18 -6.38 -3.54
C ALA A 25 16.55 -6.33 -2.84
N ALA A 26 17.27 -5.21 -2.98
CA ALA A 26 18.57 -4.98 -2.33
C ALA A 26 18.46 -4.21 -0.99
N ASN A 27 17.30 -3.62 -0.68
CA ASN A 27 17.10 -2.75 0.48
C ASN A 27 15.79 -3.09 1.21
N ALA A 28 15.91 -3.77 2.35
CA ALA A 28 14.79 -4.19 3.18
C ALA A 28 14.01 -3.03 3.81
N GLU A 29 14.66 -1.89 4.07
CA GLU A 29 14.00 -0.69 4.59
C GLU A 29 13.09 -0.10 3.52
N LEU A 30 13.59 0.05 2.29
CA LEU A 30 12.81 0.54 1.16
C LEU A 30 11.62 -0.38 0.83
N LEU A 31 11.84 -1.71 0.90
CA LEU A 31 10.74 -2.68 0.78
C LEU A 31 9.68 -2.48 1.88
N THR A 32 10.12 -2.23 3.11
CA THR A 32 9.21 -1.97 4.25
C THR A 32 8.41 -0.69 4.06
N GLU A 33 9.04 0.37 3.56
CA GLU A 33 8.37 1.63 3.21
C GLU A 33 7.30 1.42 2.13
N PHE A 34 7.63 0.67 1.07
CA PHE A 34 6.67 0.31 0.04
C PHE A 34 5.51 -0.53 0.57
N LEU A 35 5.76 -1.53 1.41
CA LEU A 35 4.68 -2.34 1.99
C LEU A 35 3.72 -1.49 2.83
N ARG A 36 4.24 -0.54 3.60
CA ARG A 36 3.40 0.43 4.33
C ARG A 36 2.66 1.37 3.38
N PHE A 37 3.32 1.83 2.32
CA PHE A 37 2.70 2.63 1.26
C PHE A 37 1.53 1.87 0.62
N GLN A 38 1.70 0.61 0.23
CA GLN A 38 0.66 -0.27 -0.30
C GLN A 38 -0.55 -0.35 0.64
N GLY A 39 -0.32 -0.41 1.95
CA GLY A 39 -1.37 -0.34 2.96
C GLY A 39 -2.16 0.97 2.93
N ARG A 40 -1.47 2.12 2.78
CA ARG A 40 -2.12 3.44 2.66
C ARG A 40 -3.02 3.53 1.43
N VAL A 41 -2.55 3.02 0.29
CA VAL A 41 -3.26 3.05 -1.00
C VAL A 41 -4.03 1.76 -1.31
N PHE A 42 -4.49 1.03 -0.29
CA PHE A 42 -5.08 -0.32 -0.37
C PHE A 42 -6.18 -0.55 -1.43
N LYS A 43 -6.82 0.51 -1.92
CA LYS A 43 -7.83 0.45 -2.98
C LYS A 43 -7.23 0.18 -4.37
N HIS A 44 -5.90 0.27 -4.50
CA HIS A 44 -5.19 0.10 -5.74
C HIS A 44 -4.44 -1.23 -5.78
N PRO A 45 -4.36 -1.90 -6.96
CA PRO A 45 -3.48 -3.04 -7.15
C PRO A 45 -2.02 -2.69 -6.82
N ALA A 46 -1.24 -3.68 -6.37
CA ALA A 46 0.16 -3.48 -6.00
C ALA A 46 1.02 -2.90 -7.13
N SER A 47 0.71 -3.22 -8.40
CA SER A 47 1.39 -2.63 -9.56
C SER A 47 1.14 -1.13 -9.68
N VAL A 48 -0.10 -0.66 -9.45
CA VAL A 48 -0.44 0.76 -9.48
C VAL A 48 0.20 1.49 -8.30
N ALA A 49 0.18 0.89 -7.12
CA ALA A 49 0.84 1.46 -5.95
C ALA A 49 2.36 1.55 -6.10
N LEU A 50 3.00 0.62 -6.83
CA LEU A 50 4.42 0.71 -7.17
C LEU A 50 4.71 1.94 -8.01
N GLU A 51 3.85 2.25 -8.99
CA GLU A 51 4.01 3.47 -9.79
C GLU A 51 3.82 4.73 -8.94
N PHE A 52 2.82 4.73 -8.05
CA PHE A 52 2.61 5.82 -7.11
C PHE A 52 3.83 6.03 -6.20
N PHE A 53 4.36 4.94 -5.62
CA PHE A 53 5.51 5.00 -4.74
C PHE A 53 6.79 5.45 -5.47
N THR A 54 6.94 5.06 -6.74
CA THR A 54 8.07 5.45 -7.58
C THR A 54 8.06 6.95 -7.88
N GLN A 55 6.89 7.54 -8.07
CA GLN A 55 6.74 8.96 -8.44
C GLN A 55 6.58 9.87 -7.22
N LYS A 56 5.89 9.40 -6.18
CA LYS A 56 5.51 10.17 -4.99
C LYS A 56 5.41 9.27 -3.74
N PRO A 57 6.55 8.88 -3.14
CA PRO A 57 6.60 7.91 -2.03
C PRO A 57 5.97 8.44 -0.72
N ASP A 58 5.82 9.74 -0.59
CA ASP A 58 5.20 10.42 0.54
C ASP A 58 3.67 10.56 0.43
N ALA A 59 3.08 10.22 -0.73
CA ALA A 59 1.63 10.33 -0.94
C ALA A 59 0.81 9.55 0.10
N THR A 60 -0.33 10.12 0.48
CA THR A 60 -1.21 9.66 1.56
C THR A 60 -2.61 9.32 1.06
N PHE A 61 -3.16 10.14 0.18
CA PHE A 61 -4.47 9.93 -0.44
C PHE A 61 -4.37 10.31 -1.89
N ILE A 62 -4.62 9.37 -2.79
CA ILE A 62 -4.44 9.58 -4.22
C ILE A 62 -5.78 9.40 -4.91
N ALA A 63 -6.17 10.41 -5.69
CA ALA A 63 -7.41 10.40 -6.47
C ALA A 63 -7.26 11.23 -7.76
N THR A 64 -8.14 11.03 -8.73
CA THR A 64 -8.22 11.92 -9.90
C THR A 64 -8.79 13.28 -9.50
N ALA A 65 -8.55 14.32 -10.31
CA ALA A 65 -9.13 15.64 -10.05
C ALA A 65 -10.67 15.60 -9.92
N ALA A 66 -11.35 14.81 -10.76
CA ALA A 66 -12.81 14.64 -10.69
C ALA A 66 -13.27 13.93 -9.40
N GLN A 67 -12.46 13.00 -8.87
CA GLN A 67 -12.75 12.34 -7.59
C GLN A 67 -12.56 13.31 -6.42
N TRP A 68 -11.54 14.16 -6.47
CA TRP A 68 -11.33 15.22 -5.49
C TRP A 68 -12.48 16.23 -5.51
N GLU A 69 -12.86 16.71 -6.69
CA GLU A 69 -13.99 17.64 -6.84
C GLU A 69 -15.29 17.06 -6.27
N LYS A 70 -15.59 15.79 -6.57
CA LYS A 70 -16.75 15.09 -6.01
C LYS A 70 -16.70 14.97 -4.48
N ALA A 71 -15.50 14.91 -3.90
CA ALA A 71 -15.29 14.87 -2.46
C ALA A 71 -15.21 16.27 -1.82
N GLY A 72 -15.39 17.34 -2.60
CA GLY A 72 -15.35 18.72 -2.13
C GLY A 72 -13.94 19.30 -2.00
N PHE A 73 -12.97 18.75 -2.74
CA PHE A 73 -11.58 19.19 -2.76
C PHE A 73 -11.19 19.71 -4.14
N THR A 74 -10.35 20.74 -4.19
CA THR A 74 -9.89 21.36 -5.44
C THR A 74 -8.41 21.12 -5.63
N VAL A 75 -8.03 20.44 -6.72
CA VAL A 75 -6.61 20.27 -7.07
C VAL A 75 -6.01 21.61 -7.48
N THR A 76 -4.92 22.00 -6.83
CA THR A 76 -4.18 23.24 -7.11
C THR A 76 -3.71 23.26 -8.57
N ALA A 77 -4.01 24.34 -9.29
CA ALA A 77 -3.63 24.50 -10.69
C ALA A 77 -2.10 24.39 -10.88
N GLY A 78 -1.67 23.63 -11.90
CA GLY A 78 -0.25 23.39 -12.19
C GLY A 78 0.43 22.32 -11.33
N SER A 79 -0.33 21.64 -10.45
CA SER A 79 0.16 20.50 -9.67
C SER A 79 0.76 19.40 -10.55
N ASP A 80 1.91 18.87 -10.13
CA ASP A 80 2.56 17.76 -10.81
C ASP A 80 1.86 16.44 -10.49
N ALA A 81 1.11 15.91 -11.46
CA ALA A 81 0.32 14.71 -11.28
C ALA A 81 1.21 13.45 -11.24
N ILE A 82 0.77 12.44 -10.50
CA ILE A 82 1.24 11.07 -10.67
C ILE A 82 0.62 10.53 -11.96
N LYS A 83 1.45 10.14 -12.92
CA LYS A 83 1.03 9.75 -14.27
C LYS A 83 1.33 8.29 -14.53
N PHE A 84 0.35 7.56 -15.03
CA PHE A 84 0.55 6.21 -15.53
C PHE A 84 -0.43 5.94 -16.66
N PHE A 85 -0.17 4.91 -17.46
CA PHE A 85 -1.08 4.50 -18.53
C PHE A 85 -2.02 3.41 -18.02
N ASP A 86 -3.29 3.49 -18.42
CA ASP A 86 -4.22 2.39 -18.25
C ASP A 86 -4.00 1.27 -19.28
N GLU A 87 -4.78 0.21 -19.18
CA GLU A 87 -4.74 -0.95 -20.09
C GLU A 87 -5.03 -0.60 -21.56
N HIS A 88 -5.51 0.61 -21.85
CA HIS A 88 -5.80 1.13 -23.19
C HIS A 88 -4.76 2.17 -23.66
N GLY A 89 -3.69 2.39 -22.89
CA GLY A 89 -2.66 3.37 -23.23
C GLY A 89 -3.10 4.82 -23.03
N LYS A 90 -4.19 5.07 -22.29
CA LYS A 90 -4.61 6.42 -21.91
C LYS A 90 -3.85 6.85 -20.66
N THR A 91 -3.30 8.06 -20.67
CA THR A 91 -2.72 8.65 -19.46
C THR A 91 -3.80 8.92 -18.43
N ILE A 92 -3.62 8.36 -17.25
CA ILE A 92 -4.37 8.70 -16.04
C ILE A 92 -3.49 9.63 -15.22
N GLU A 93 -4.06 10.77 -14.83
CA GLU A 93 -3.44 11.72 -13.90
C GLU A 93 -4.15 11.62 -12.56
N MET A 94 -3.36 11.42 -11.51
CA MET A 94 -3.84 11.37 -10.13
C MET A 94 -3.01 12.32 -9.25
N TYR A 95 -3.64 12.81 -8.20
CA TYR A 95 -3.08 13.84 -7.34
C TYR A 95 -3.15 13.37 -5.90
N ASP A 96 -2.08 13.63 -5.16
CA ASP A 96 -2.10 13.46 -3.71
C ASP A 96 -2.93 14.56 -3.05
N PHE A 97 -3.50 14.29 -1.87
CA PHE A 97 -4.19 15.31 -1.09
C PHE A 97 -3.32 16.54 -0.80
N SER A 98 -1.99 16.39 -0.66
CA SER A 98 -1.07 17.53 -0.49
C SER A 98 -1.10 18.55 -1.63
N GLN A 99 -1.80 18.24 -2.73
CA GLN A 99 -1.95 19.05 -3.93
C GLN A 99 -3.36 19.61 -4.07
N CYS A 100 -4.21 19.42 -3.05
CA CYS A 100 -5.50 20.07 -2.94
C CYS A 100 -5.34 21.41 -2.19
N GLU A 101 -6.23 22.36 -2.46
CA GLU A 101 -6.21 23.69 -1.84
C GLU A 101 -6.62 23.66 -0.36
N GLU A 102 -7.37 22.64 0.05
CA GLU A 102 -7.91 22.50 1.38
C GLU A 102 -6.88 22.00 2.39
N GLU A 103 -6.91 22.55 3.61
CA GLU A 103 -5.93 22.21 4.66
C GLU A 103 -6.26 20.91 5.41
N ALA A 104 -7.53 20.51 5.44
CA ALA A 104 -7.99 19.37 6.23
C ALA A 104 -8.13 18.10 5.38
N PRO A 105 -7.39 17.01 5.69
CA PRO A 105 -7.46 15.79 4.92
C PRO A 105 -8.81 15.07 5.08
N PRO A 106 -9.14 14.15 4.15
CA PRO A 106 -10.31 13.29 4.29
C PRO A 106 -10.34 12.57 5.64
N LEU A 107 -11.53 12.50 6.24
CA LEU A 107 -11.74 11.77 7.49
C LEU A 107 -11.41 10.28 7.30
N ILE A 108 -10.58 9.75 8.20
CA ILE A 108 -10.23 8.34 8.25
C ILE A 108 -10.81 7.68 9.49
N TRP A 109 -11.31 6.46 9.32
CA TRP A 109 -11.65 5.61 10.45
C TRP A 109 -10.36 5.22 11.17
N ALA A 110 -10.32 5.47 12.48
CA ALA A 110 -9.19 5.10 13.33
C ALA A 110 -9.66 4.14 14.42
N VAL A 111 -8.80 3.18 14.74
CA VAL A 111 -8.95 2.42 15.98
C VAL A 111 -8.47 3.31 17.12
N THR A 112 -9.22 3.41 18.19
CA THR A 112 -8.86 4.18 19.38
C THR A 112 -8.90 3.27 20.59
N ASN A 113 -8.32 3.70 21.70
CA ASN A 113 -8.45 2.93 22.95
C ASN A 113 -9.92 2.75 23.37
N GLN A 114 -10.81 3.64 22.95
CA GLN A 114 -12.24 3.58 23.25
C GLN A 114 -12.97 2.51 22.41
N ASN A 115 -12.59 2.32 21.15
CA ASN A 115 -13.28 1.36 20.26
C ASN A 115 -12.53 0.02 20.08
N LEU A 116 -11.29 -0.10 20.58
CA LEU A 116 -10.43 -1.27 20.39
C LEU A 116 -11.10 -2.59 20.79
N ALA A 117 -11.77 -2.63 21.94
CA ALA A 117 -12.44 -3.84 22.42
C ALA A 117 -13.57 -4.27 21.46
N ALA A 118 -14.41 -3.32 21.02
CA ALA A 118 -15.49 -3.58 20.09
C ALA A 118 -14.97 -3.99 18.71
N VAL A 119 -13.86 -3.39 18.24
CA VAL A 119 -13.20 -3.79 16.99
C VAL A 119 -12.67 -5.22 17.09
N LYS A 120 -12.00 -5.59 18.19
CA LYS A 120 -11.52 -6.96 18.39
C LYS A 120 -12.68 -7.96 18.41
N ASP A 121 -13.73 -7.67 19.16
CA ASP A 121 -14.92 -8.53 19.27
C ASP A 121 -15.62 -8.71 17.93
N GLY A 122 -15.92 -7.62 17.22
CA GLY A 122 -16.56 -7.66 15.90
C GLY A 122 -15.71 -8.35 14.84
N MET A 123 -14.39 -8.40 15.02
CA MET A 123 -13.49 -9.16 14.17
C MET A 123 -13.19 -10.57 14.70
N GLY A 124 -13.74 -11.01 15.84
CA GLY A 124 -13.41 -12.32 16.44
C GLY A 124 -11.92 -12.48 16.75
N ILE A 125 -11.27 -11.41 17.20
CA ILE A 125 -9.89 -11.38 17.67
C ILE A 125 -9.90 -11.53 19.20
N PRO A 126 -9.16 -12.50 19.79
CA PRO A 126 -9.13 -12.70 21.23
C PRO A 126 -8.77 -11.42 22.00
N ALA A 127 -9.47 -11.16 23.11
CA ALA A 127 -9.34 -9.91 23.86
C ALA A 127 -7.90 -9.65 24.36
N ASP A 128 -7.19 -10.71 24.72
CA ASP A 128 -5.81 -10.76 25.20
C ASP A 128 -4.75 -10.67 24.09
N SER A 129 -5.11 -10.94 22.84
CA SER A 129 -4.19 -10.84 21.70
C SER A 129 -3.90 -9.39 21.30
N ARG A 130 -2.71 -9.10 20.76
CA ARG A 130 -2.45 -7.80 20.13
C ARG A 130 -3.32 -7.67 18.88
N LEU A 131 -3.88 -6.49 18.64
CA LEU A 131 -4.77 -6.27 17.48
C LEU A 131 -4.10 -6.66 16.16
N LEU A 132 -2.84 -6.25 15.97
CA LEU A 132 -2.07 -6.58 14.77
C LEU A 132 -1.93 -8.09 14.58
N ASP A 133 -1.52 -8.82 15.62
CA ASP A 133 -1.32 -10.27 15.54
C ASP A 133 -2.63 -10.97 15.15
N GLY A 134 -3.74 -10.52 15.74
CA GLY A 134 -5.09 -10.96 15.35
C GLY A 134 -5.41 -10.69 13.89
N LEU A 135 -5.19 -9.47 13.39
CA LEU A 135 -5.43 -9.10 11.99
C LEU A 135 -4.56 -9.89 11.01
N VAL A 136 -3.28 -10.09 11.33
CA VAL A 136 -2.34 -10.88 10.52
C VAL A 136 -2.78 -12.34 10.49
N SER A 137 -3.14 -12.93 11.63
CA SER A 137 -3.60 -14.33 11.70
C SER A 137 -4.86 -14.61 10.87
N LYS A 138 -5.69 -13.57 10.65
CA LYS A 138 -6.89 -13.65 9.80
C LYS A 138 -6.62 -13.40 8.31
N SER A 139 -5.49 -12.76 8.00
CA SER A 139 -5.11 -12.38 6.64
C SER A 139 -4.13 -13.38 6.01
N VAL A 140 -3.39 -14.13 6.84
CA VAL A 140 -2.40 -15.12 6.40
C VAL A 140 -2.68 -16.45 7.04
N ASP A 141 -3.18 -17.39 6.24
CA ASP A 141 -3.30 -18.80 6.62
C ASP A 141 -2.19 -19.66 5.98
N SER A 142 -2.09 -20.90 6.43
CA SER A 142 -1.10 -21.85 5.93
C SER A 142 -1.29 -22.18 4.44
N GLU A 143 -2.52 -22.17 3.94
CA GLU A 143 -2.81 -22.48 2.54
C GLU A 143 -2.27 -21.39 1.61
N LEU A 144 -2.49 -20.12 1.95
CA LEU A 144 -1.94 -18.98 1.24
C LEU A 144 -0.42 -19.05 1.17
N ILE A 145 0.25 -19.34 2.29
CA ILE A 145 1.72 -19.43 2.34
C ILE A 145 2.22 -20.58 1.46
N VAL A 146 1.61 -21.76 1.56
CA VAL A 146 1.99 -22.94 0.77
C VAL A 146 1.78 -22.70 -0.73
N ASN A 147 0.65 -22.10 -1.10
CA ASN A 147 0.35 -21.77 -2.49
C ASN A 147 1.33 -20.72 -3.04
N ALA A 148 1.67 -19.69 -2.26
CA ALA A 148 2.67 -18.70 -2.65
C ALA A 148 4.07 -19.32 -2.82
N MET A 149 4.50 -20.19 -1.90
CA MET A 149 5.76 -20.92 -2.02
C MET A 149 5.81 -21.78 -3.28
N ARG A 150 4.71 -22.45 -3.62
CA ARG A 150 4.59 -23.26 -4.84
C ARG A 150 4.66 -22.38 -6.09
N MET A 151 3.88 -21.30 -6.14
CA MET A 151 3.86 -20.38 -7.28
C MET A 151 5.23 -19.76 -7.56
N LEU A 152 5.98 -19.42 -6.50
CA LEU A 152 7.31 -18.81 -6.60
C LEU A 152 8.45 -19.83 -6.66
N ASN A 153 8.15 -21.13 -6.69
CA ASN A 153 9.15 -22.21 -6.65
C ASN A 153 10.19 -22.03 -5.54
N VAL A 154 9.74 -21.67 -4.33
CA VAL A 154 10.63 -21.42 -3.18
C VAL A 154 11.36 -22.72 -2.81
N PRO A 155 12.70 -22.74 -2.77
CA PRO A 155 13.46 -23.93 -2.41
C PRO A 155 13.17 -24.40 -0.97
N PRO A 156 13.15 -25.71 -0.66
CA PRO A 156 12.85 -26.24 0.66
C PRO A 156 13.66 -25.61 1.80
N GLN A 157 14.95 -25.34 1.56
CA GLN A 157 15.84 -24.71 2.54
C GLN A 157 15.40 -23.28 2.93
N ASN A 158 14.58 -22.62 2.11
CA ASN A 158 14.11 -21.25 2.32
C ASN A 158 12.67 -21.17 2.84
N HIS A 159 11.95 -22.29 2.98
CA HIS A 159 10.52 -22.29 3.35
C HIS A 159 10.24 -21.55 4.66
N ALA A 160 11.01 -21.85 5.71
CA ALA A 160 10.82 -21.21 7.02
C ALA A 160 11.11 -19.70 6.99
N ALA A 161 12.12 -19.28 6.22
CA ALA A 161 12.43 -17.86 6.04
C ALA A 161 11.32 -17.15 5.26
N PHE A 162 10.85 -17.76 4.16
CA PHE A 162 9.76 -17.24 3.35
C PHE A 162 8.47 -17.07 4.16
N GLN A 163 8.10 -18.07 4.96
CA GLN A 163 6.92 -17.99 5.83
C GLN A 163 7.00 -16.80 6.79
N ARG A 164 8.14 -16.61 7.47
CA ARG A 164 8.34 -15.45 8.36
C ARG A 164 8.27 -14.13 7.60
N SER A 165 8.88 -14.06 6.41
CA SER A 165 8.84 -12.87 5.57
C SER A 165 7.42 -12.55 5.10
N MET A 166 6.62 -13.52 4.70
CA MET A 166 5.23 -13.31 4.29
C MET A 166 4.38 -12.73 5.43
N VAL A 167 4.47 -13.33 6.63
CA VAL A 167 3.76 -12.83 7.82
C VAL A 167 4.20 -11.40 8.16
N SER A 168 5.51 -11.13 8.13
CA SER A 168 6.06 -9.80 8.36
C SER A 168 5.58 -8.78 7.32
N SER A 169 5.59 -9.15 6.03
CA SER A 169 5.15 -8.27 4.94
C SER A 169 3.68 -7.88 5.09
N VAL A 170 2.81 -8.84 5.42
CA VAL A 170 1.39 -8.57 5.66
C VAL A 170 1.20 -7.68 6.89
N ALA A 171 1.99 -7.88 7.96
CA ALA A 171 1.98 -6.99 9.12
C ALA A 171 2.35 -5.53 8.75
N GLN A 172 3.34 -5.32 7.87
CA GLN A 172 3.70 -3.98 7.39
C GLN A 172 2.58 -3.33 6.56
N ILE A 173 1.92 -4.10 5.68
CA ILE A 173 0.78 -3.61 4.90
C ILE A 173 -0.37 -3.20 5.81
N ILE A 174 -0.74 -4.06 6.76
CA ILE A 174 -1.79 -3.77 7.75
C ILE A 174 -1.42 -2.53 8.57
N ALA A 175 -0.17 -2.43 9.05
CA ALA A 175 0.31 -1.28 9.80
C ALA A 175 0.27 0.02 8.98
N GLY A 176 0.57 -0.04 7.68
CA GLY A 176 0.49 1.11 6.79
C GLY A 176 -0.93 1.67 6.65
N ARG A 177 -1.96 0.82 6.74
CA ARG A 177 -3.37 1.26 6.72
C ARG A 177 -3.90 1.64 8.10
N LEU A 178 -3.50 0.89 9.12
CA LEU A 178 -4.05 0.99 10.45
C LEU A 178 -3.65 2.32 11.08
N SER A 179 -4.64 3.09 11.51
CA SER A 179 -4.42 4.27 12.34
C SER A 179 -4.89 3.99 13.76
N VAL A 180 -4.04 4.25 14.75
CA VAL A 180 -4.37 4.15 16.18
C VAL A 180 -4.35 5.53 16.81
N ASN A 181 -5.49 5.91 17.42
CA ASN A 181 -5.72 7.25 17.99
C ASN A 181 -5.43 8.38 16.99
N GLY A 182 -5.78 8.18 15.71
CA GLY A 182 -5.56 9.14 14.63
C GLY A 182 -4.12 9.24 14.11
N GLY A 183 -3.17 8.49 14.69
CA GLY A 183 -1.80 8.39 14.18
C GLY A 183 -1.53 7.08 13.43
N ASN A 184 -0.54 7.09 12.53
CA ASN A 184 -0.10 5.87 11.83
C ASN A 184 0.35 4.81 12.83
N PHE A 185 -0.10 3.57 12.64
CA PHE A 185 0.30 2.46 13.50
C PHE A 185 1.77 2.11 13.29
N ARG A 186 2.57 2.24 14.35
CA ARG A 186 3.99 1.90 14.33
C ARG A 186 4.18 0.49 14.87
N LEU A 187 4.84 -0.37 14.08
CA LEU A 187 5.36 -1.61 14.60
C LEU A 187 6.51 -1.27 15.56
N GLN A 188 6.42 -1.72 16.80
CA GLN A 188 7.59 -1.82 17.66
C GLN A 188 8.43 -2.97 17.12
N THR A 189 9.52 -2.63 16.42
CA THR A 189 10.56 -3.56 15.97
C THR A 189 11.50 -3.90 17.10
#